data_AF-A0A415N135-F1
#
_entry.id   AF-A0A415N135-F1
#
_cell.length_a   1.000
_cell.length_b   1.000
_cell.length_c   1.000
_cell.angle_alpha   90.00
_cell.angle_beta   90.00
_cell.angle_gamma   90.00
#
_symmetry.space_group_name_H-M   'P 1'
#
loop_
_entity.id
_entity.type
_entity.pdbx_description
1 polymer ?
#
loop_
_entity_poly.entity_id
_entity_poly.type
_entity_poly.pdbx_seq_one_letter_code
_entity_poly.pdbx_strand_id
1 'polypeptide(L)' 'MNEKLQKALERYKEKFNDDFPTIPFESQEDEEIIDIIDECIEENKDVYDLEYLSLDDIMY' A
#
# COMPACT_ATOMS: atom_id res chain seq x y z
N MET A 1 2.52 14.10 0.56
CA MET A 1 1.71 13.43 -0.48
C MET A 1 1.99 14.04 -1.82
N ASN A 2 2.92 13.41 -2.54
CA ASN A 2 3.33 13.76 -3.89
C ASN A 2 2.33 13.23 -4.93
N GLU A 3 2.23 13.85 -6.12
CA GLU A 3 1.31 13.40 -7.19
C GLU A 3 1.58 11.96 -7.64
N LYS A 4 2.84 11.50 -7.51
CA LYS A 4 3.24 10.12 -7.80
C LYS A 4 2.59 9.12 -6.83
N LEU A 5 2.62 9.42 -5.54
CA LEU A 5 2.04 8.58 -4.50
C LEU A 5 0.52 8.49 -4.68
N GLN A 6 -0.15 9.60 -4.99
CA GLN A 6 -1.59 9.58 -5.27
C GLN A 6 -1.93 8.64 -6.43
N LYS A 7 -1.16 8.68 -7.53
CA LYS A 7 -1.36 7.76 -8.67
C LYS A 7 -1.10 6.30 -8.31
N ALA A 8 -0.11 6.02 -7.47
CA ALA A 8 0.15 4.67 -6.99
C ALA A 8 -1.03 4.15 -6.16
N LEU A 9 -1.52 4.95 -5.21
CA LEU A 9 -2.68 4.60 -4.38
C LEU A 9 -3.95 4.37 -5.21
N GLU A 10 -4.19 5.19 -6.24
CA GLU A 10 -5.32 4.98 -7.17
C GLU A 10 -5.18 3.64 -7.92
N ARG A 11 -3.98 3.30 -8.40
CA ARG A 11 -3.75 2.00 -9.07
C ARG A 11 -3.96 0.82 -8.12
N TYR A 12 -3.48 0.93 -6.89
CA TYR A 12 -3.70 -0.09 -5.87
C TYR A 12 -5.20 -0.29 -5.65
N LYS A 13 -5.94 0.82 -5.49
CA LYS A 13 -7.39 0.80 -5.33
C LYS A 13 -8.12 0.18 -6.51
N GLU A 14 -7.74 0.52 -7.74
CA GLU A 14 -8.34 -0.10 -8.93
C GLU A 14 -8.04 -1.60 -9.02
N LYS A 15 -6.86 -2.03 -8.57
CA LYS A 15 -6.38 -3.40 -8.66
C LYS A 15 -7.03 -4.33 -7.61
N PHE A 16 -7.05 -3.89 -6.37
CA PHE A 16 -7.52 -4.68 -5.22
C PHE A 16 -8.96 -4.32 -4.82
N ASN A 17 -9.53 -3.27 -5.40
CA ASN A 17 -10.83 -2.71 -5.05
C ASN A 17 -10.94 -2.33 -3.56
N ASP A 18 -9.79 -1.99 -2.97
CA ASP A 18 -9.64 -1.62 -1.56
C ASP A 18 -8.60 -0.50 -1.40
N ASP A 19 -8.73 0.29 -0.33
CA ASP A 19 -7.82 1.40 -0.06
C ASP A 19 -6.52 0.89 0.59
N PHE A 20 -5.38 1.34 0.07
CA PHE A 20 -4.08 1.03 0.66
C PHE A 20 -4.00 1.59 2.10
N PRO A 21 -3.56 0.81 3.10
CA PRO A 21 -3.55 1.26 4.48
C PRO A 21 -2.39 2.23 4.71
N THR A 22 -2.58 3.50 4.41
CA THR A 22 -1.54 4.53 4.53
C THR A 22 -1.15 4.86 5.97
N ILE A 23 -2.00 4.62 6.96
CA ILE A 23 -1.72 4.89 8.38
C ILE A 23 -0.49 4.11 8.88
N PRO A 24 -0.41 2.77 8.78
CA PRO A 24 0.78 2.04 9.22
C PRO A 24 2.06 2.43 8.46
N PHE A 25 1.90 2.94 7.23
CA PHE A 25 2.99 3.39 6.39
C PHE A 25 3.23 4.91 6.46
N GLU A 26 2.58 5.65 7.36
CA GLU A 26 2.70 7.13 7.42
C GLU A 26 4.11 7.61 7.79
N SER A 27 4.87 6.73 8.45
CA SER A 27 6.27 6.98 8.85
C SER A 27 7.26 6.67 7.73
N GLN A 28 6.83 6.01 6.66
CA GLN A 28 7.66 5.69 5.49
C GLN A 28 7.67 6.85 4.50
N GLU A 29 8.73 6.92 3.69
CA GLU A 29 8.81 7.95 2.65
C GLU A 29 7.84 7.65 1.51
N ASP A 30 7.34 8.71 0.84
CA ASP A 30 6.42 8.58 -0.30
C ASP A 30 6.99 7.61 -1.38
N GLU A 31 8.31 7.53 -1.57
CA GLU A 31 8.95 6.61 -2.53
C GLU A 31 8.88 5.14 -2.07
N GLU A 32 9.12 4.85 -0.79
CA GLU A 32 9.01 3.48 -0.28
C GLU A 32 7.58 2.96 -0.34
N ILE A 33 6.59 3.82 -0.08
CA ILE A 33 5.17 3.46 -0.20
C ILE A 33 4.83 3.12 -1.65
N ILE A 34 5.36 3.88 -2.62
CA ILE A 34 5.17 3.61 -4.04
C ILE A 34 5.78 2.26 -4.41
N ASP A 35 6.99 1.96 -3.95
CA ASP A 35 7.67 0.69 -4.22
C ASP A 35 6.86 -0.51 -3.67
N ILE A 36 6.33 -0.40 -2.44
CA ILE A 36 5.45 -1.43 -1.85
C ILE A 36 4.19 -1.62 -2.70
N ILE A 37 3.55 -0.52 -3.13
CA ILE A 37 2.34 -0.56 -3.97
C ILE A 37 2.63 -1.23 -5.31
N ASP A 38 3.73 -0.87 -5.96
CA ASP A 38 4.11 -1.46 -7.25
C ASP A 38 4.40 -2.96 -7.08
N GLU A 39 5.09 -3.37 -6.01
CA GLU A 39 5.31 -4.80 -5.68
C GLU A 39 3.99 -5.56 -5.45
N CYS A 40 3.06 -4.97 -4.70
CA CYS A 40 1.72 -5.53 -4.52
C CYS A 40 1.02 -5.77 -5.87
N ILE A 41 1.04 -4.77 -6.76
CA ILE A 41 0.40 -4.85 -8.07
C ILE A 41 1.07 -5.89 -8.97
N GLU A 42 2.40 -5.96 -8.97
CA GLU A 42 3.19 -6.91 -9.77
C GLU A 42 2.96 -8.36 -9.33
N GLU A 43 3.02 -8.62 -8.02
CA GLU A 43 2.76 -9.94 -7.43
C GLU A 43 1.27 -10.29 -7.37
N ASN A 44 0.39 -9.31 -7.64
CA ASN A 44 -1.06 -9.43 -7.50
C ASN A 44 -1.47 -9.93 -6.11
N LYS A 45 -0.80 -9.40 -5.08
CA LYS A 45 -0.96 -9.69 -3.66
C LYS A 45 -1.04 -8.37 -2.91
N ASP A 46 -1.94 -8.27 -1.94
CA ASP A 46 -2.05 -7.06 -1.13
C ASP A 46 -0.95 -6.99 -0.04
N VAL A 47 -0.92 -5.91 0.73
CA VAL A 47 0.06 -5.73 1.82
C VAL A 47 -0.02 -6.79 2.92
N TYR A 48 -1.16 -7.47 3.04
CA TYR A 48 -1.36 -8.55 4.01
C TYR A 48 -0.80 -9.86 3.45
N ASP A 49 -1.08 -10.15 2.18
CA ASP A 49 -0.57 -11.31 1.45
C ASP A 49 0.96 -11.28 1.28
N LEU A 50 1.55 -10.08 1.18
CA LEU A 50 3.00 -9.87 1.13
C LEU A 50 3.66 -9.73 2.51
N GLU A 51 2.90 -9.93 3.60
CA GLU A 51 3.38 -9.85 4.99
C GLU A 51 4.01 -8.48 5.36
N TYR A 52 3.76 -7.42 4.58
CA TYR A 52 4.14 -6.05 4.92
C TYR A 52 3.35 -5.53 6.12
N LEU A 53 2.10 -5.98 6.24
CA LEU A 53 1.21 -5.62 7.33
C LEU A 53 0.52 -6.86 7.87
N SER A 54 0.58 -7.08 9.18
CA SER A 54 -0.20 -8.13 9.83
C SER A 54 -1.54 -7.56 10.27
N LEU A 55 -2.63 -8.32 10.07
CA LEU A 55 -3.97 -7.94 10.57
C LEU A 55 -3.98 -7.74 12.11
N ASP A 56 -3.07 -8.41 12.82
CA ASP A 56 -2.89 -8.27 14.27
C ASP A 56 -2.30 -6.91 14.68
N ASP A 57 -1.61 -6.21 13.76
CA ASP A 57 -1.04 -4.87 14.03
C ASP A 57 -2.06 -3.74 13.87
N ILE A 58 -3.26 -4.03 13.35
CA ILE A 58 -4.34 -3.06 13.22
C ILE A 58 -5.23 -3.11 14.47
N MET A 59 -4.80 -2.45 15.55
CA MET A 59 -5.68 -2.22 16.70
C MET A 59 -6.70 -1.12 16.39
N TYR A 60 -7.99 -1.50 16.29
CA TYR A 60 -9.15 -0.62 16.13
C TYR A 60 -9.35 0.38 17.27
#